data_AF-V5BW34-F1
#
_entry.id   AF-V5BW34-F1
#
_cell.length_a   1.000
_cell.length_b   1.000
_cell.length_c   1.000
_cell.angle_alpha   90.00
_cell.angle_beta   90.00
_cell.angle_gamma   90.00
#
_symmetry.space_group_name_H-M   'P 1'
#
loop_
_entity.id
_entity.type
_entity.pdbx_description
1 polymer ?
#
loop_
_entity_poly.entity_id
_entity_poly.type
_entity_poly.pdbx_seq_one_letter_code
_entity_poly.pdbx_strand_id
1 'polypeptide(L)'
;MLGTTNPEERIADLSSFLKLNDITEEVIKLTQSQSKKLIILIDRLDEGYEPDTIGVGIVDGIIYGTDELRNALGENLRAIVFLRDNIFRGVQTEDLDFSRNLESQVLRLHWDPEELFFMVCKRIRAALNIEVESDIKVWNAITSAELHGREGFKRCLRLTLYRPRDVIALLNAAIEQARRQKREKTLIENDFHESAKQISVIRFDDLSKEYASIFLGVSQLTTAFANGPTKFSVDFAIQTIKRIRDNPTLDADVLQHLIILGTEIDIAKELYGIGFFGMLDKQNSTWVFSHDGKRANKNISIGDSLMVHPCYWSALNLQKDDLEQGIAEQIFDDYEITIHSLTTEQRSAKLGQLISELGNLSLGQDDASGFEGWCKRVIEIAFAKELTNIELHPNKNAAQRRDIVATNQGINGFWKRIREDYSTRQVIFEVKNFEIIGVEEYRQMNGYLSKEYGKLGFIICRDKQPGLTKGRELEAFREFYLQDKLIIKITANSLTSILSKLRSPTKKDFGDEVLDKLLDDHIRLYSTGQSTKKSTNRRKKI
;
A
#
# COMPACT_ATOMS: atom_id res chain seq x y z
N MET A 1 6.64 -12.43 -38.33
CA MET A 1 6.16 -13.43 -37.35
C MET A 1 7.37 -13.92 -36.59
N LEU A 2 7.41 -13.78 -35.26
CA LEU A 2 8.48 -14.34 -34.43
C LEU A 2 8.50 -15.86 -34.61
N GLY A 3 9.61 -16.41 -35.13
CA GLY A 3 9.73 -17.79 -35.61
C GLY A 3 9.98 -18.85 -34.53
N THR A 4 10.22 -18.44 -33.28
CA THR A 4 10.54 -19.34 -32.15
C THR A 4 9.41 -19.35 -31.12
N THR A 5 9.13 -20.50 -30.51
CA THR A 5 8.14 -20.64 -29.43
C THR A 5 8.72 -20.46 -28.03
N ASN A 6 10.06 -20.41 -27.91
CA ASN A 6 10.76 -20.23 -26.64
C ASN A 6 10.87 -18.73 -26.30
N PRO A 7 10.36 -18.26 -25.14
CA PRO A 7 10.45 -16.87 -24.72
C PRO A 7 11.88 -16.33 -24.63
N GLU A 8 12.85 -17.14 -24.20
CA GLU A 8 14.25 -16.71 -24.03
C GLU A 8 14.93 -16.42 -25.38
N GLU A 9 14.71 -17.28 -26.37
CA GLU A 9 15.23 -17.08 -27.73
C GLU A 9 14.64 -15.84 -28.39
N ARG A 10 13.36 -15.51 -28.12
CA ARG A 10 12.73 -14.28 -28.63
C ARG A 10 13.36 -13.01 -28.07
N ILE A 11 13.80 -13.04 -26.81
CA ILE A 11 14.48 -11.90 -26.18
C ILE A 11 15.86 -11.71 -26.83
N ALA A 12 16.59 -12.82 -27.06
CA ALA A 12 17.89 -12.77 -27.74
C ALA A 12 17.79 -12.26 -29.19
N ASP A 13 16.76 -12.65 -29.93
CA ASP A 13 16.54 -12.23 -31.32
C ASP A 13 16.01 -10.79 -31.46
N LEU A 14 15.53 -10.19 -30.37
CA LEU A 14 14.82 -8.91 -30.39
C LEU A 14 15.70 -7.76 -30.92
N SER A 15 16.97 -7.71 -30.50
CA SER A 15 17.93 -6.70 -30.92
C SER A 15 18.19 -6.73 -32.43
N SER A 16 18.27 -7.94 -32.99
CA SER A 16 18.45 -8.20 -34.42
C SER A 16 17.19 -7.85 -35.21
N PHE A 17 16.00 -8.21 -34.69
CA PHE A 17 14.73 -7.88 -35.32
C PHE A 17 14.47 -6.37 -35.36
N LEU A 18 14.77 -5.67 -34.27
CA LEU A 18 14.68 -4.21 -34.17
C LEU A 18 15.82 -3.48 -34.89
N LYS A 19 16.82 -4.21 -35.40
CA LYS A 19 17.99 -3.66 -36.10
C LYS A 19 18.73 -2.59 -35.27
N LEU A 20 18.90 -2.84 -33.98
CA LEU A 20 19.46 -1.84 -33.06
C LEU A 20 20.87 -1.40 -33.47
N ASN A 21 21.69 -2.31 -34.02
CA ASN A 21 23.03 -1.98 -34.51
C ASN A 21 22.97 -1.01 -35.71
N ASP A 22 22.12 -1.29 -36.71
CA ASP A 22 21.95 -0.42 -37.88
C ASP A 22 21.48 0.98 -37.47
N ILE A 23 20.51 1.04 -36.54
CA ILE A 23 20.00 2.31 -36.01
C ILE A 23 21.10 3.06 -35.25
N THR A 24 21.86 2.36 -34.41
CA THR A 24 22.95 2.96 -33.63
C THR A 24 24.04 3.51 -34.54
N GLU A 25 24.46 2.75 -35.56
CA GLU A 25 25.43 3.21 -36.56
C GLU A 25 24.96 4.44 -37.31
N GLU A 26 23.68 4.50 -37.70
CA GLU A 26 23.13 5.65 -38.41
C GLU A 26 23.07 6.89 -37.50
N VAL A 27 22.67 6.72 -36.24
CA VAL A 27 22.70 7.80 -35.23
C VAL A 27 24.12 8.31 -35.00
N ILE A 28 25.12 7.41 -34.94
CA ILE A 28 26.54 7.78 -34.84
C ILE A 28 26.99 8.58 -36.07
N LYS A 29 26.68 8.11 -37.29
CA LYS A 29 27.05 8.82 -38.52
C LYS A 29 26.42 10.21 -38.58
N LEU A 30 25.15 10.33 -38.24
CA LEU A 30 24.43 11.61 -38.24
C LEU A 30 25.01 12.59 -37.21
N THR A 31 25.28 12.13 -35.98
CA THR A 31 25.86 12.97 -34.93
C THR A 31 27.29 13.42 -35.24
N GLN A 32 28.13 12.51 -35.76
CA GLN A 32 29.49 12.84 -36.20
C GLN A 32 29.50 13.80 -37.39
N SER A 33 28.65 13.58 -38.40
CA SER A 33 28.60 14.43 -39.60
C SER A 33 28.17 15.87 -39.32
N GLN A 34 27.38 16.10 -38.27
CA GLN A 34 26.93 17.43 -37.88
C GLN A 34 27.87 18.15 -36.91
N SER A 35 28.90 17.48 -36.38
CA SER A 35 29.78 18.01 -35.32
C SER A 35 29.01 18.59 -34.13
N LYS A 36 27.85 17.99 -33.82
CA LYS A 36 26.98 18.43 -32.72
C LYS A 36 27.04 17.45 -31.57
N LYS A 37 27.09 18.00 -30.35
CA LYS A 37 26.88 17.23 -29.12
C LYS A 37 25.38 17.02 -28.91
N LEU A 38 24.97 15.78 -28.69
CA LEU A 38 23.60 15.40 -28.38
C LEU A 38 23.41 15.36 -26.86
N ILE A 39 22.33 15.96 -26.37
CA ILE A 39 21.92 15.86 -24.97
C ILE A 39 20.51 15.24 -24.93
N ILE A 40 20.38 14.08 -24.29
CA ILE A 40 19.11 13.40 -24.08
C ILE A 40 18.70 13.59 -22.63
N LEU A 41 17.50 14.12 -22.42
CA LEU A 41 16.90 14.29 -21.10
C LEU A 41 15.65 13.41 -21.05
N ILE A 42 15.64 12.43 -20.15
CA ILE A 42 14.52 11.51 -19.95
C ILE A 42 13.91 11.83 -18.60
N ASP A 43 12.72 12.42 -18.60
CA ASP A 43 11.99 12.83 -17.40
C ASP A 43 10.62 12.14 -17.34
N ARG A 44 9.98 12.15 -16.17
CA ARG A 44 8.64 11.62 -15.92
C ARG A 44 8.49 10.12 -16.16
N LEU A 45 9.54 9.35 -15.88
CA LEU A 45 9.46 7.88 -15.90
C LEU A 45 8.54 7.30 -14.82
N ASP A 46 8.03 8.14 -13.90
CA ASP A 46 6.99 7.78 -12.96
C ASP A 46 5.58 7.76 -13.58
N GLU A 47 5.35 8.41 -14.72
CA GLU A 47 4.06 8.38 -15.41
C GLU A 47 3.81 6.98 -16.01
N GLY A 48 2.89 6.23 -15.42
CA GLY A 48 2.59 4.85 -15.84
C GLY A 48 3.52 3.79 -15.23
N TYR A 49 4.36 4.16 -14.28
CA TYR A 49 5.13 3.20 -13.49
C TYR A 49 4.22 2.47 -12.50
N GLU A 50 4.26 1.14 -12.55
CA GLU A 50 3.72 0.28 -11.51
C GLU A 50 4.90 -0.35 -10.74
N PRO A 51 4.83 -0.45 -9.40
CA PRO A 51 5.88 -1.06 -8.58
C PRO A 51 5.80 -2.60 -8.64
N ASP A 52 5.76 -3.14 -9.85
CA ASP A 52 5.79 -4.57 -10.14
C ASP A 52 7.04 -4.93 -10.97
N THR A 53 7.25 -6.22 -11.19
CA THR A 53 8.44 -6.71 -11.91
C THR A 53 8.52 -6.18 -13.34
N ILE A 54 7.38 -5.89 -13.97
CA ILE A 54 7.32 -5.36 -15.33
C ILE A 54 7.72 -3.88 -15.34
N GLY A 55 7.11 -3.06 -14.48
CA GLY A 55 7.41 -1.64 -14.37
C GLY A 55 8.86 -1.38 -13.97
N VAL A 56 9.40 -2.15 -13.02
CA VAL A 56 10.81 -2.10 -12.66
C VAL A 56 11.69 -2.50 -13.84
N GLY A 57 11.39 -3.60 -14.53
CA GLY A 57 12.17 -4.06 -15.68
C GLY A 57 12.17 -3.08 -16.86
N ILE A 58 11.07 -2.34 -17.09
CA ILE A 58 11.00 -1.29 -18.12
C ILE A 58 11.97 -0.15 -17.77
N VAL A 59 11.91 0.36 -16.53
CA VAL A 59 12.79 1.46 -16.10
C VAL A 59 14.25 1.02 -16.11
N ASP A 60 14.53 -0.18 -15.61
CA ASP A 60 15.86 -0.78 -15.63
C ASP A 60 16.42 -0.88 -17.06
N GLY A 61 15.62 -1.39 -18.00
CA GLY A 61 15.98 -1.43 -19.42
C GLY A 61 16.25 -0.05 -20.03
N ILE A 62 15.52 1.00 -19.63
CA ILE A 62 15.78 2.38 -20.07
C ILE A 62 17.13 2.88 -19.53
N ILE A 63 17.45 2.59 -18.26
CA ILE A 63 18.73 2.99 -17.65
C ILE A 63 19.89 2.32 -18.38
N TYR A 64 19.85 0.99 -18.53
CA TYR A 64 20.90 0.23 -19.23
C TYR A 64 21.01 0.58 -20.71
N GLY A 65 19.89 0.73 -21.42
CA GLY A 65 19.90 1.14 -22.82
C GLY A 65 20.47 2.54 -23.01
N THR A 66 20.25 3.43 -22.04
CA THR A 66 20.85 4.78 -22.04
C THR A 66 22.35 4.73 -21.81
N ASP A 67 22.83 3.85 -20.92
CA ASP A 67 24.25 3.61 -20.67
C ASP A 67 24.96 3.06 -21.93
N GLU A 68 24.35 2.06 -22.58
CA GLU A 68 24.85 1.45 -23.81
C GLU A 68 24.98 2.48 -24.95
N LEU A 69 23.94 3.29 -25.18
CA LEU A 69 23.97 4.36 -26.17
C LEU A 69 25.06 5.39 -25.89
N ARG A 70 25.21 5.80 -24.62
CA ARG A 70 26.27 6.73 -24.23
C ARG A 70 27.65 6.15 -24.50
N ASN A 71 27.87 4.87 -24.18
CA ASN A 71 29.14 4.19 -24.42
C ASN A 71 29.45 4.08 -25.94
N ALA A 72 28.44 3.85 -26.77
CA ALA A 72 28.58 3.76 -28.23
C ALA A 72 28.91 5.13 -28.89
N LEU A 73 28.30 6.21 -28.41
CA LEU A 73 28.44 7.57 -28.97
C LEU A 73 29.56 8.40 -28.32
N GLY A 74 30.11 7.94 -27.19
CA GLY A 74 31.21 8.59 -26.47
C GLY A 74 30.89 10.03 -26.08
N GLU A 75 31.86 10.94 -26.23
CA GLU A 75 31.71 12.35 -25.85
C GLU A 75 30.66 13.13 -26.67
N ASN A 76 30.15 12.56 -27.75
CA ASN A 76 29.12 13.17 -28.58
C ASN A 76 27.72 13.01 -28.03
N LEU A 77 27.51 12.16 -27.01
CA LEU A 77 26.23 11.98 -26.36
C LEU A 77 26.37 12.15 -24.84
N ARG A 78 25.52 13.02 -24.28
CA ARG A 78 25.23 13.05 -22.84
C ARG A 78 23.78 12.70 -22.63
N ALA A 79 23.51 11.69 -21.81
CA ALA A 79 22.14 11.34 -21.43
C ALA A 79 21.97 11.50 -19.92
N ILE A 80 20.84 12.06 -19.51
CA ILE A 80 20.46 12.25 -18.11
C ILE A 80 19.06 11.69 -17.93
N VAL A 81 18.94 10.72 -17.02
CA VAL A 81 17.67 10.11 -16.65
C VAL A 81 17.27 10.68 -15.29
N PHE A 82 16.08 11.27 -15.23
CA PHE A 82 15.48 11.75 -13.99
C PHE A 82 14.57 10.65 -13.44
N LEU A 83 14.93 10.15 -12.27
CA LEU A 83 14.17 9.14 -11.57
C LEU A 83 13.74 9.68 -10.22
N ARG A 84 12.48 9.41 -9.87
CA ARG A 84 12.06 9.50 -8.48
C ARG A 84 12.80 8.44 -7.68
N ASP A 85 13.15 8.78 -6.45
CA ASP A 85 13.96 7.88 -5.61
C ASP A 85 13.25 6.55 -5.28
N ASN A 86 11.91 6.52 -5.26
CA ASN A 86 11.15 5.28 -5.13
C ASN A 86 11.40 4.29 -6.27
N ILE A 87 11.34 4.78 -7.51
CA ILE A 87 11.58 3.98 -8.71
C ILE A 87 13.03 3.53 -8.74
N PHE A 88 13.95 4.44 -8.44
CA PHE A 88 15.38 4.15 -8.35
C PHE A 88 15.68 3.00 -7.38
N ARG A 89 15.04 2.99 -6.21
CA ARG A 89 15.21 1.90 -5.23
C ARG A 89 14.54 0.60 -5.64
N GLY A 90 13.40 0.67 -6.32
CA GLY A 90 12.79 -0.51 -6.93
C GLY A 90 13.76 -1.21 -7.87
N VAL A 91 14.42 -0.44 -8.74
CA VAL A 91 15.49 -0.94 -9.62
C VAL A 91 16.66 -1.50 -8.81
N GLN A 92 17.16 -0.75 -7.81
CA GLN A 92 18.28 -1.20 -6.96
C GLN A 92 18.01 -2.52 -6.21
N THR A 93 16.74 -2.82 -5.91
CA THR A 93 16.37 -4.04 -5.16
C THR A 93 16.26 -5.26 -6.07
N GLU A 94 15.74 -5.07 -7.29
CA GLU A 94 15.49 -6.16 -8.24
C GLU A 94 16.70 -6.43 -9.17
N ASP A 95 17.53 -5.42 -9.47
CA ASP A 95 18.75 -5.57 -10.27
C ASP A 95 19.94 -6.03 -9.41
N LEU A 96 20.36 -7.28 -9.63
CA LEU A 96 21.48 -7.92 -8.94
C LEU A 96 22.85 -7.30 -9.28
N ASP A 97 22.98 -6.63 -10.42
CA ASP A 97 24.23 -6.01 -10.88
C ASP A 97 24.24 -4.47 -10.72
N PHE A 98 23.22 -3.91 -10.09
CA PHE A 98 23.05 -2.47 -9.89
C PHE A 98 24.31 -1.77 -9.36
N SER A 99 24.89 -2.28 -8.27
CA SER A 99 26.09 -1.71 -7.65
C SER A 99 27.32 -1.71 -8.55
N ARG A 100 27.42 -2.66 -9.48
CA ARG A 100 28.55 -2.76 -10.41
C ARG A 100 28.44 -1.76 -11.55
N ASN A 101 27.24 -1.59 -12.09
CA ASN A 101 27.05 -0.90 -13.36
C ASN A 101 26.56 0.55 -13.20
N LEU A 102 25.70 0.80 -12.21
CA LEU A 102 24.91 2.03 -12.15
C LEU A 102 25.31 2.95 -11.00
N GLU A 103 25.73 2.41 -9.84
CA GLU A 103 25.94 3.19 -8.61
C GLU A 103 26.90 4.38 -8.77
N SER A 104 27.99 4.22 -9.54
CA SER A 104 28.97 5.29 -9.78
C SER A 104 28.47 6.44 -10.66
N GLN A 105 27.31 6.28 -11.30
CA GLN A 105 26.78 7.21 -12.30
C GLN A 105 25.55 8.00 -11.80
N VAL A 106 25.21 7.85 -10.52
CA VAL A 106 24.00 8.41 -9.92
C VAL A 106 24.31 9.70 -9.19
N LEU A 107 23.49 10.72 -9.46
CA LEU A 107 23.47 11.95 -8.67
C LEU A 107 22.16 12.03 -7.90
N ARG A 108 22.21 11.91 -6.58
CA ARG A 108 21.06 12.12 -5.71
C ARG A 108 20.87 13.61 -5.41
N LEU A 109 19.65 14.10 -5.60
CA LEU A 109 19.27 15.46 -5.25
C LEU A 109 18.69 15.48 -3.83
N HIS A 110 19.20 16.36 -2.99
CA HIS A 110 18.70 16.64 -1.64
C HIS A 110 18.43 18.14 -1.51
N TRP A 111 17.51 18.51 -0.62
CA TRP A 111 17.19 19.89 -0.31
C TRP A 111 17.13 20.08 1.19
N ASP A 112 18.17 20.70 1.74
CA ASP A 112 18.17 21.12 3.13
C ASP A 112 17.58 22.55 3.31
N PRO A 113 17.30 23.00 4.55
CA PRO A 113 16.78 24.35 4.79
C PRO A 113 17.66 25.49 4.28
N GLU A 114 18.98 25.30 4.23
CA GLU A 114 19.94 26.30 3.74
C GLU A 114 19.94 26.37 2.21
N GLU A 115 19.91 25.23 1.52
CA GLU A 115 19.78 25.13 0.06
C GLU A 115 18.47 25.73 -0.43
N LEU A 116 17.37 25.47 0.30
CA LEU A 116 16.06 26.09 0.03
C LEU A 116 16.11 27.60 0.24
N PHE A 117 16.75 28.07 1.31
CA PHE A 117 16.89 29.49 1.60
C PHE A 117 17.67 30.21 0.50
N PHE A 118 18.78 29.62 0.07
CA PHE A 118 19.61 30.12 -1.02
C PHE A 118 18.84 30.17 -2.36
N MET A 119 18.12 29.10 -2.70
CA MET A 119 17.30 29.01 -3.90
C MET A 119 16.22 30.10 -3.92
N VAL A 120 15.52 30.29 -2.78
CA VAL A 120 14.52 31.34 -2.61
C VAL A 120 15.14 32.72 -2.78
N CYS A 121 16.26 33.01 -2.11
CA CYS A 121 16.92 34.31 -2.21
C CYS A 121 17.40 34.61 -3.63
N LYS A 122 17.92 33.62 -4.36
CA LYS A 122 18.26 33.77 -5.79
C LYS A 122 17.03 34.15 -6.63
N ARG A 123 15.89 33.49 -6.42
CA ARG A 123 14.65 33.80 -7.13
C ARG A 123 14.11 35.19 -6.78
N ILE A 124 14.18 35.59 -5.51
CA ILE A 124 13.77 36.92 -5.06
C ILE A 124 14.61 38.00 -5.74
N ARG A 125 15.94 37.84 -5.78
CA ARG A 125 16.84 38.78 -6.48
C ARG A 125 16.43 38.96 -7.94
N ALA A 126 16.18 37.85 -8.65
CA ALA A 126 15.78 37.89 -10.05
C ALA A 126 14.39 38.50 -10.24
N ALA A 127 13.42 38.16 -9.39
CA ALA A 127 12.04 38.61 -9.51
C ALA A 127 11.83 40.09 -9.14
N LEU A 128 12.63 40.60 -8.20
CA LEU A 128 12.51 41.97 -7.67
C LEU A 128 13.67 42.89 -8.06
N ASN A 129 14.60 42.41 -8.89
CA ASN A 129 15.81 43.12 -9.30
C ASN A 129 16.61 43.69 -8.12
N ILE A 130 16.87 42.86 -7.11
CA ILE A 130 17.63 43.23 -5.91
C ILE A 130 19.11 42.83 -6.10
N GLU A 131 20.01 43.82 -6.09
CA GLU A 131 21.47 43.62 -6.29
C GLU A 131 22.24 43.32 -5.00
N VAL A 132 21.55 42.93 -3.93
CA VAL A 132 22.17 42.66 -2.62
C VAL A 132 22.79 41.26 -2.60
N GLU A 133 24.09 41.15 -2.32
CA GLU A 133 24.80 39.87 -2.29
C GLU A 133 24.38 38.96 -1.13
N SER A 134 24.10 39.51 0.05
CA SER A 134 23.76 38.71 1.23
C SER A 134 22.32 38.18 1.18
N ASP A 135 22.15 36.85 1.21
CA ASP A 135 20.84 36.19 1.22
C ASP A 135 19.96 36.66 2.39
N ILE A 136 20.54 36.81 3.59
CA ILE A 136 19.82 37.29 4.78
C ILE A 136 19.26 38.70 4.54
N LYS A 137 20.06 39.58 3.92
CA LYS A 137 19.59 40.95 3.61
C LYS A 137 18.50 40.94 2.54
N VAL A 138 18.60 40.06 1.54
CA VAL A 138 17.56 39.89 0.51
C VAL A 138 16.23 39.43 1.15
N TRP A 139 16.30 38.43 2.02
CA TRP A 139 15.12 37.94 2.74
C TRP A 139 14.51 39.02 3.65
N ASN A 140 15.34 39.72 4.42
CA ASN A 140 14.89 40.79 5.30
C ASN A 140 14.31 41.99 4.52
N ALA A 141 14.75 42.22 3.28
CA ALA A 141 14.23 43.29 2.43
C ALA A 141 12.77 43.04 2.03
N ILE A 142 12.32 41.78 2.02
CA ILE A 142 10.95 41.42 1.63
C ILE A 142 10.06 40.99 2.81
N THR A 143 10.59 40.92 4.02
CA THR A 143 9.86 40.42 5.21
C THR A 143 9.85 41.44 6.34
N SER A 144 8.86 41.33 7.24
CA SER A 144 8.77 42.18 8.44
C SER A 144 9.37 41.52 9.67
N ALA A 145 10.09 42.29 10.48
CA ALA A 145 10.46 42.04 11.89
C ALA A 145 10.62 40.56 12.30
N GLU A 146 9.53 39.91 12.73
CA GLU A 146 9.52 38.53 13.26
C GLU A 146 9.91 37.45 12.24
N LEU A 147 9.81 37.77 10.95
CA LEU A 147 10.21 36.89 9.86
C LEU A 147 11.66 37.15 9.40
N HIS A 148 12.41 38.06 10.02
CA HIS A 148 13.79 38.31 9.64
C HIS A 148 14.71 37.13 9.95
N GLY A 149 15.76 37.01 9.14
CA GLY A 149 16.79 35.99 9.28
C GLY A 149 16.31 34.58 8.91
N ARG A 150 17.21 33.62 9.11
CA ARG A 150 16.98 32.22 8.77
C ARG A 150 15.88 31.58 9.62
N GLU A 151 15.74 32.00 10.87
CA GLU A 151 14.69 31.48 11.75
C GLU A 151 13.29 31.89 11.26
N GLY A 152 13.12 33.11 10.75
CA GLY A 152 11.87 33.52 10.12
C GLY A 152 11.57 32.73 8.84
N PHE A 153 12.58 32.42 8.03
CA PHE A 153 12.41 31.53 6.89
C PHE A 153 12.03 30.10 7.31
N LYS A 154 12.69 29.55 8.33
CA LYS A 154 12.36 28.22 8.90
C LYS A 154 10.92 28.17 9.40
N ARG A 155 10.39 29.25 10.01
CA ARG A 155 8.96 29.33 10.38
C ARG A 155 8.04 29.15 9.17
N CYS A 156 8.40 29.73 8.02
CA CYS A 156 7.66 29.57 6.78
C CYS A 156 7.78 28.15 6.20
N LEU A 157 8.97 27.54 6.27
CA LEU A 157 9.21 26.19 5.76
C LEU A 157 8.30 25.14 6.40
N ARG A 158 7.96 25.29 7.69
CA ARG A 158 7.05 24.39 8.44
C ARG A 158 5.66 24.27 7.81
N LEU A 159 5.26 25.25 7.01
CA LEU A 159 3.97 25.26 6.29
C LEU A 159 4.04 24.46 4.97
N THR A 160 5.20 23.91 4.64
CA THR A 160 5.45 23.15 3.42
C THR A 160 6.02 21.77 3.75
N LEU A 161 6.02 20.88 2.77
CA LEU A 161 6.74 19.61 2.83
C LEU A 161 8.14 19.82 2.26
N TYR A 162 8.87 20.88 2.70
CA TYR A 162 10.22 21.36 2.31
C TYR A 162 10.70 21.04 0.87
N ARG A 163 9.76 20.90 -0.07
CA ARG A 163 10.01 20.69 -1.48
C ARG A 163 10.14 22.08 -2.12
N PRO A 164 11.13 22.33 -3.00
CA PRO A 164 11.31 23.63 -3.65
C PRO A 164 10.03 24.20 -4.26
N ARG A 165 9.22 23.34 -4.90
CA ARG A 165 7.93 23.72 -5.50
C ARG A 165 6.94 24.28 -4.47
N ASP A 166 6.92 23.73 -3.26
CA ASP A 166 5.95 24.09 -2.23
C ASP A 166 6.34 25.40 -1.57
N VAL A 167 7.64 25.60 -1.34
CA VAL A 167 8.18 26.88 -0.86
C VAL A 167 7.91 28.00 -1.86
N ILE A 168 8.12 27.74 -3.16
CA ILE A 168 7.82 28.72 -4.21
C ILE A 168 6.32 29.02 -4.28
N ALA A 169 5.46 28.00 -4.22
CA ALA A 169 4.01 28.19 -4.21
C ALA A 169 3.57 29.06 -3.02
N LEU A 170 4.10 28.77 -1.82
CA LEU A 170 3.83 29.52 -0.59
C LEU A 170 4.21 30.99 -0.74
N LEU A 171 5.42 31.26 -1.23
CA LEU A 171 5.91 32.62 -1.40
C LEU A 171 5.13 33.38 -2.48
N ASN A 172 4.84 32.76 -3.62
CA ASN A 172 4.10 33.42 -4.69
C ASN A 172 2.69 33.83 -4.23
N ALA A 173 1.97 32.94 -3.54
CA ALA A 173 0.65 33.26 -3.00
C ALA A 173 0.71 34.28 -1.85
N ALA A 174 1.75 34.26 -1.02
CA ALA A 174 1.97 35.28 0.02
C ALA A 174 2.25 36.67 -0.59
N ILE A 175 3.06 36.74 -1.64
CA ILE A 175 3.33 37.98 -2.40
C ILE A 175 2.05 38.51 -3.05
N GLU A 176 1.24 37.62 -3.63
CA GLU A 176 -0.05 38.02 -4.20
C GLU A 176 -0.99 38.60 -3.14
N GLN A 177 -1.05 37.98 -1.95
CA GLN A 177 -1.85 38.52 -0.84
C GLN A 177 -1.36 39.88 -0.36
N ALA A 178 -0.05 40.05 -0.18
CA ALA A 178 0.53 41.34 0.18
C ALA A 178 0.14 42.43 -0.84
N ARG A 179 0.23 42.12 -2.14
CA ARG A 179 -0.17 43.03 -3.23
C ARG A 179 -1.66 43.38 -3.18
N ARG A 180 -2.55 42.42 -2.91
CA ARG A 180 -4.00 42.68 -2.72
C ARG A 180 -4.25 43.66 -1.56
N GLN A 181 -3.44 43.60 -0.53
CA GLN A 181 -3.45 44.51 0.62
C GLN A 181 -2.64 45.81 0.38
N LYS A 182 -2.25 46.10 -0.86
CA LYS A 182 -1.45 47.28 -1.27
C LYS A 182 -0.08 47.37 -0.59
N ARG A 183 0.47 46.25 -0.11
CA ARG A 183 1.86 46.12 0.36
C ARG A 183 2.69 45.52 -0.75
N GLU A 184 3.49 46.35 -1.41
CA GLU A 184 4.24 45.91 -2.60
C GLU A 184 5.49 45.08 -2.29
N LYS A 185 6.13 45.33 -1.15
CA LYS A 185 7.47 44.79 -0.85
C LYS A 185 7.60 44.05 0.48
N THR A 186 6.68 44.22 1.42
CA THR A 186 6.83 43.68 2.78
C THR A 186 5.79 42.61 3.06
N LEU A 187 6.26 41.38 3.22
CA LEU A 187 5.49 40.22 3.65
C LEU A 187 5.43 40.18 5.18
N ILE A 188 4.25 39.90 5.69
CA ILE A 188 3.96 39.71 7.11
C ILE A 188 3.49 38.28 7.36
N GLU A 189 3.49 37.85 8.62
CA GLU A 189 3.07 36.48 9.00
C GLU A 189 1.66 36.12 8.51
N ASN A 190 0.74 37.08 8.51
CA ASN A 190 -0.62 36.88 8.00
C ASN A 190 -0.66 36.50 6.50
N ASP A 191 0.27 36.98 5.68
CA ASP A 191 0.31 36.61 4.25
C ASP A 191 0.65 35.13 4.07
N PHE A 192 1.59 34.63 4.89
CA PHE A 192 1.96 33.23 4.91
C PHE A 192 0.84 32.36 5.48
N HIS A 193 0.13 32.83 6.51
CA HIS A 193 -1.03 32.13 7.03
C HIS A 193 -2.16 32.00 5.99
N GLU A 194 -2.51 33.08 5.28
CA GLU A 194 -3.52 33.01 4.22
C GLU A 194 -3.07 32.15 3.04
N SER A 195 -1.81 32.27 2.63
CA SER A 195 -1.21 31.43 1.58
C SER A 195 -1.24 29.94 1.95
N ALA A 196 -0.88 29.63 3.20
CA ALA A 196 -0.86 28.26 3.69
C ALA A 196 -2.25 27.61 3.71
N LYS A 197 -3.34 28.36 3.90
CA LYS A 197 -4.70 27.77 3.82
C LYS A 197 -4.96 27.13 2.47
N GLN A 198 -4.63 27.83 1.39
CA GLN A 198 -4.89 27.36 0.03
C GLN A 198 -3.96 26.20 -0.34
N ILE A 199 -2.69 26.30 0.05
CA ILE A 199 -1.69 25.25 -0.18
C ILE A 199 -2.01 24.00 0.63
N SER A 200 -2.48 24.17 1.86
CA SER A 200 -2.85 23.06 2.74
C SER A 200 -3.91 22.17 2.10
N VAL A 201 -4.94 22.77 1.49
CA VAL A 201 -6.01 22.03 0.80
C VAL A 201 -5.46 21.25 -0.38
N ILE A 202 -4.64 21.88 -1.23
CA ILE A 202 -4.02 21.24 -2.39
C ILE A 202 -3.12 20.08 -1.94
N ARG A 203 -2.29 20.29 -0.91
CA ARG A 203 -1.36 19.28 -0.39
C ARG A 203 -2.08 18.10 0.24
N PHE A 204 -3.16 18.35 0.97
CA PHE A 204 -3.98 17.29 1.56
C PHE A 204 -4.66 16.42 0.49
N ASP A 205 -5.16 17.05 -0.58
CA ASP A 205 -5.72 16.34 -1.74
C ASP A 205 -4.64 15.55 -2.50
N ASP A 206 -3.47 16.14 -2.71
CA ASP A 206 -2.33 15.48 -3.34
C ASP A 206 -1.85 14.26 -2.53
N LEU A 207 -1.79 14.35 -1.19
CA LEU A 207 -1.47 13.20 -0.32
C LEU A 207 -2.45 12.05 -0.57
N SER A 208 -3.74 12.35 -0.63
CA SER A 208 -4.76 11.32 -0.89
C SER A 208 -4.57 10.68 -2.26
N LYS A 209 -4.30 11.48 -3.30
CA LYS A 209 -4.08 10.98 -4.67
C LYS A 209 -2.81 10.16 -4.81
N GLU A 210 -1.72 10.60 -4.19
CA GLU A 210 -0.40 9.95 -4.25
C GLU A 210 -0.43 8.56 -3.64
N TYR A 211 -1.15 8.38 -2.53
CA TYR A 211 -1.18 7.10 -1.80
C TYR A 211 -2.44 6.26 -2.03
N ALA A 212 -3.50 6.75 -2.70
CA ALA A 212 -4.77 6.00 -2.84
C ALA A 212 -4.64 4.62 -3.49
N SER A 213 -3.68 4.44 -4.41
CA SER A 213 -3.44 3.15 -5.09
C SER A 213 -2.79 2.11 -4.18
N ILE A 214 -2.03 2.54 -3.16
CA ILE A 214 -1.20 1.67 -2.31
C ILE A 214 -1.78 1.56 -0.88
N PHE A 215 -2.35 2.65 -0.37
CA PHE A 215 -3.02 2.75 0.92
C PHE A 215 -4.52 3.05 0.74
N LEU A 216 -5.31 2.01 0.54
CA LEU A 216 -6.76 2.10 0.44
C LEU A 216 -7.33 2.62 1.77
N GLY A 217 -8.12 3.69 1.70
CA GLY A 217 -8.71 4.31 2.90
C GLY A 217 -7.95 5.52 3.46
N VAL A 218 -6.83 5.92 2.85
CA VAL A 218 -6.01 7.05 3.34
C VAL A 218 -6.83 8.34 3.52
N SER A 219 -7.75 8.64 2.59
CA SER A 219 -8.60 9.82 2.67
C SER A 219 -9.56 9.76 3.86
N GLN A 220 -10.20 8.60 4.08
CA GLN A 220 -11.11 8.37 5.20
C GLN A 220 -10.39 8.47 6.55
N LEU A 221 -9.20 7.86 6.64
CA LEU A 221 -8.39 7.87 7.86
C LEU A 221 -7.88 9.26 8.20
N THR A 222 -7.31 9.98 7.23
CA THR A 222 -6.74 11.31 7.46
C THR A 222 -7.83 12.35 7.74
N THR A 223 -8.97 12.28 7.05
CA THR A 223 -10.13 13.15 7.31
C THR A 223 -10.75 12.91 8.70
N ALA A 224 -10.59 11.71 9.28
CA ALA A 224 -11.10 11.40 10.63
C ALA A 224 -10.50 12.28 11.74
N PHE A 225 -9.34 12.90 11.48
CA PHE A 225 -8.67 13.83 12.39
C PHE A 225 -9.14 15.28 12.23
N ALA A 226 -10.01 15.57 11.25
CA ALA A 226 -10.52 16.92 11.03
C ALA A 226 -11.26 17.47 12.26
N ASN A 227 -11.11 18.77 12.51
CA ASN A 227 -11.61 19.47 13.70
C ASN A 227 -11.05 18.96 15.05
N GLY A 228 -10.05 18.06 15.02
CA GLY A 228 -9.35 17.56 16.19
C GLY A 228 -8.20 18.46 16.64
N PRO A 229 -7.43 18.02 17.66
CA PRO A 229 -6.24 18.73 18.11
C PRO A 229 -5.07 18.55 17.13
N THR A 230 -4.16 19.51 17.08
CA THR A 230 -2.94 19.41 16.25
C THR A 230 -1.95 18.36 16.79
N LYS A 231 -1.87 18.22 18.13
CA LYS A 231 -1.00 17.29 18.86
C LYS A 231 -1.86 16.35 19.71
N PHE A 232 -1.49 15.08 19.81
CA PHE A 232 -2.28 14.10 20.56
C PHE A 232 -1.45 12.89 20.99
N SER A 233 -2.00 12.09 21.92
CA SER A 233 -1.41 10.81 22.32
C SER A 233 -1.65 9.74 21.26
N VAL A 234 -0.82 8.70 21.27
CA VAL A 234 -1.04 7.50 20.43
C VAL A 234 -2.39 6.85 20.72
N ASP A 235 -2.87 6.88 21.97
CA ASP A 235 -4.20 6.36 22.34
C ASP A 235 -5.34 7.09 21.62
N PHE A 236 -5.27 8.42 21.49
CA PHE A 236 -6.24 9.19 20.72
C PHE A 236 -6.24 8.79 19.25
N ALA A 237 -5.06 8.56 18.67
CA ALA A 237 -4.94 8.09 17.29
C ALA A 237 -5.56 6.69 17.12
N ILE A 238 -5.27 5.76 18.04
CA ILE A 238 -5.86 4.42 18.06
C ILE A 238 -7.39 4.49 18.10
N GLN A 239 -7.95 5.27 19.03
CA GLN A 239 -9.41 5.41 19.16
C GLN A 239 -10.06 6.01 17.91
N THR A 240 -9.39 6.98 17.28
CA THR A 240 -9.86 7.62 16.04
C THR A 240 -9.85 6.65 14.86
N ILE A 241 -8.75 5.90 14.67
CA ILE A 241 -8.63 4.87 13.64
C ILE A 241 -9.64 3.75 13.88
N LYS A 242 -9.80 3.31 15.13
CA LYS A 242 -10.78 2.28 15.51
C LYS A 242 -12.20 2.69 15.13
N ARG A 243 -12.59 3.95 15.38
CA ARG A 243 -13.90 4.48 14.99
C ARG A 243 -14.16 4.37 13.48
N ILE A 244 -13.14 4.56 12.65
CA ILE A 244 -13.26 4.38 11.20
C ILE A 244 -13.40 2.90 10.87
N ARG A 245 -12.58 2.03 11.46
CA ARG A 245 -12.64 0.58 11.21
C ARG A 245 -13.97 -0.05 11.64
N ASP A 246 -14.54 0.45 12.73
CA ASP A 246 -15.81 -0.02 13.28
C ASP A 246 -17.04 0.66 12.62
N ASN A 247 -16.82 1.56 11.65
CA ASN A 247 -17.91 2.23 10.94
C ASN A 247 -18.61 1.24 9.98
N PRO A 248 -19.92 0.95 10.17
CA PRO A 248 -20.65 -0.01 9.34
C PRO A 248 -20.81 0.43 7.88
N THR A 249 -20.61 1.70 7.57
CA THR A 249 -20.69 2.22 6.19
C THR A 249 -19.33 2.31 5.51
N LEU A 250 -18.25 1.83 6.15
CA LEU A 250 -16.93 1.81 5.55
C LEU A 250 -16.94 0.90 4.32
N ASP A 251 -16.29 1.35 3.25
CA ASP A 251 -16.11 0.53 2.05
C ASP A 251 -15.39 -0.79 2.40
N ALA A 252 -15.89 -1.88 1.84
CA ALA A 252 -15.44 -3.21 2.21
C ALA A 252 -14.00 -3.51 1.77
N ASP A 253 -13.54 -2.91 0.67
CA ASP A 253 -12.15 -3.04 0.21
C ASP A 253 -11.21 -2.30 1.15
N VAL A 254 -11.64 -1.12 1.61
CA VAL A 254 -10.92 -0.36 2.64
C VAL A 254 -10.84 -1.17 3.93
N LEU A 255 -11.95 -1.72 4.41
CA LEU A 255 -11.95 -2.54 5.64
C LEU A 255 -10.99 -3.73 5.52
N GLN A 256 -11.04 -4.48 4.41
CA GLN A 256 -10.12 -5.60 4.17
C GLN A 256 -8.66 -5.13 4.18
N HIS A 257 -8.37 -3.98 3.56
CA HIS A 257 -7.03 -3.41 3.56
C HIS A 257 -6.56 -3.06 4.99
N LEU A 258 -7.40 -2.41 5.80
CA LEU A 258 -7.08 -2.06 7.19
C LEU A 258 -6.85 -3.29 8.07
N ILE A 259 -7.65 -4.36 7.91
CA ILE A 259 -7.45 -5.62 8.63
C ILE A 259 -6.10 -6.25 8.27
N ILE A 260 -5.70 -6.18 7.00
CA ILE A 260 -4.41 -6.71 6.54
C ILE A 260 -3.24 -5.86 7.06
N LEU A 261 -3.39 -4.54 7.11
CA LEU A 261 -2.43 -3.65 7.76
C LEU A 261 -2.32 -3.90 9.26
N GLY A 262 -3.26 -4.60 9.90
CA GLY A 262 -3.13 -5.10 11.27
C GLY A 262 -3.77 -4.22 12.32
N THR A 263 -3.04 -3.93 13.39
CA THR A 263 -3.57 -3.17 14.53
C THR A 263 -3.70 -1.68 14.21
N GLU A 264 -4.48 -0.95 15.00
CA GLU A 264 -4.62 0.50 14.88
C GLU A 264 -3.28 1.23 15.06
N ILE A 265 -2.36 0.66 15.84
CA ILE A 265 -0.98 1.16 15.97
C ILE A 265 -0.22 0.97 14.66
N ASP A 266 -0.38 -0.16 13.98
CA ASP A 266 0.25 -0.39 12.68
C ASP A 266 -0.27 0.59 11.63
N ILE A 267 -1.57 0.87 11.62
CA ILE A 267 -2.17 1.88 10.74
C ILE A 267 -1.62 3.29 11.08
N ALA A 268 -1.44 3.61 12.36
CA ALA A 268 -0.81 4.88 12.75
C ALA A 268 0.66 4.99 12.29
N LYS A 269 1.41 3.87 12.28
CA LYS A 269 2.77 3.82 11.72
C LYS A 269 2.77 4.09 10.22
N GLU A 270 1.77 3.58 9.48
CA GLU A 270 1.64 3.88 8.05
C GLU A 270 1.32 5.36 7.81
N LEU A 271 0.42 5.95 8.61
CA LEU A 271 0.15 7.40 8.54
C LEU A 271 1.39 8.25 8.89
N TYR A 272 2.24 7.78 9.79
CA TYR A 272 3.55 8.40 10.03
C TYR A 272 4.51 8.23 8.83
N GLY A 273 4.55 7.04 8.22
CA GLY A 273 5.42 6.72 7.09
C GLY A 273 5.15 7.53 5.82
N ILE A 274 3.90 7.94 5.59
CA ILE A 274 3.49 8.83 4.47
C ILE A 274 3.60 10.32 4.80
N GLY A 275 4.11 10.68 5.98
CA GLY A 275 4.30 12.07 6.40
C GLY A 275 3.05 12.78 6.91
N PHE A 276 1.95 12.05 7.16
CA PHE A 276 0.75 12.63 7.76
C PHE A 276 0.96 12.93 9.25
N PHE A 277 1.56 11.98 9.98
CA PHE A 277 1.97 12.17 11.37
C PHE A 277 3.46 12.45 11.50
N GLY A 278 3.79 13.24 12.51
CA GLY A 278 5.12 13.36 13.09
C GLY A 278 5.12 12.83 14.52
N MET A 279 6.30 12.48 15.02
CA MET A 279 6.49 11.97 16.37
C MET A 279 7.49 12.84 17.13
N LEU A 280 7.20 13.09 18.40
CA LEU A 280 8.09 13.88 19.26
C LEU A 280 9.34 13.07 19.63
N ASP A 281 10.51 13.55 19.22
CA ASP A 281 11.78 13.10 19.75
C ASP A 281 12.06 13.77 21.10
N LYS A 282 11.84 13.01 22.18
CA LYS A 282 12.00 13.48 23.56
C LYS A 282 13.44 13.90 23.90
N GLN A 283 14.45 13.40 23.19
CA GLN A 283 15.85 13.76 23.46
C GLN A 283 16.16 15.19 23.00
N ASN A 284 15.69 15.52 21.79
CA ASN A 284 15.97 16.80 21.14
C ASN A 284 14.82 17.80 21.29
N SER A 285 13.68 17.39 21.85
CA SER A 285 12.43 18.16 21.87
C SER A 285 12.03 18.65 20.47
N THR A 286 12.20 17.79 19.46
CA THR A 286 11.92 18.10 18.06
C THR A 286 10.85 17.17 17.51
N TRP A 287 10.04 17.66 16.58
CA TRP A 287 9.08 16.83 15.87
C TRP A 287 9.74 16.28 14.62
N VAL A 288 9.74 14.96 14.53
CA VAL A 288 10.31 14.23 13.40
C VAL A 288 9.17 13.73 12.52
N PHE A 289 9.23 14.07 11.24
CA PHE A 289 8.30 13.55 10.23
C PHE A 289 9.04 12.58 9.31
N SER A 290 8.33 11.58 8.80
CA SER A 290 8.83 10.68 7.78
C SER A 290 8.09 10.99 6.49
N HIS A 291 8.74 11.69 5.56
CA HIS A 291 8.26 11.74 4.19
C HIS A 291 8.90 10.55 3.50
N ASP A 292 8.08 9.70 2.88
CA ASP A 292 8.57 8.61 2.06
C ASP A 292 9.23 7.44 2.83
N GLY A 293 8.67 7.03 3.97
CA GLY A 293 8.86 5.69 4.57
C GLY A 293 10.16 5.39 5.33
N LYS A 294 11.23 6.19 5.19
CA LYS A 294 12.56 5.87 5.73
C LYS A 294 12.60 5.62 7.25
N ARG A 295 11.74 6.29 8.03
CA ARG A 295 11.70 6.17 9.50
C ARG A 295 10.51 5.39 10.03
N ALA A 296 9.73 4.69 9.19
CA ALA A 296 8.62 3.85 9.66
C ALA A 296 9.04 2.77 10.68
N ASN A 297 10.34 2.44 10.74
CA ASN A 297 10.93 1.54 11.74
C ASN A 297 11.07 2.17 13.15
N LYS A 298 10.81 3.47 13.34
CA LYS A 298 10.67 4.03 14.69
C LYS A 298 9.38 3.46 15.28
N ASN A 299 9.52 2.60 16.27
CA ASN A 299 8.39 1.95 16.93
C ASN A 299 7.55 2.98 17.70
N ILE A 300 6.46 3.44 17.07
CA ILE A 300 5.41 4.20 17.76
C ILE A 300 4.92 3.35 18.93
N SER A 301 5.09 3.88 20.14
CA SER A 301 4.69 3.26 21.39
C SER A 301 3.57 4.06 22.06
N ILE A 302 2.75 3.43 22.90
CA ILE A 302 1.57 4.07 23.53
C ILE A 302 1.93 5.35 24.31
N GLY A 303 3.15 5.43 24.85
CA GLY A 303 3.65 6.59 25.60
C GLY A 303 4.24 7.73 24.73
N ASP A 304 4.13 7.65 23.41
CA ASP A 304 4.62 8.68 22.50
C ASP A 304 3.54 9.71 22.19
N SER A 305 3.98 10.86 21.66
CA SER A 305 3.11 11.95 21.21
C SER A 305 3.23 12.10 19.71
N LEU A 306 2.07 12.23 19.06
CA LEU A 306 1.92 12.42 17.63
C LEU A 306 1.41 13.82 17.33
N MET A 307 1.71 14.31 16.12
CA MET A 307 1.22 15.58 15.60
C MET A 307 0.87 15.41 14.13
N VAL A 308 -0.26 15.97 13.68
CA VAL A 308 -0.54 16.08 12.25
C VAL A 308 0.43 17.10 11.65
N HIS A 309 1.00 16.83 10.48
CA HIS A 309 1.95 17.74 9.85
C HIS A 309 1.33 19.15 9.66
N PRO A 310 2.02 20.26 10.02
CA PRO A 310 1.43 21.60 10.00
C PRO A 310 0.91 22.08 8.64
N CYS A 311 1.49 21.57 7.56
CA CYS A 311 1.00 21.84 6.22
C CYS A 311 -0.46 21.36 5.98
N TYR A 312 -1.01 20.44 6.80
CA TYR A 312 -2.39 19.95 6.66
C TYR A 312 -3.39 20.60 7.63
N TRP A 313 -2.92 21.41 8.59
CA TRP A 313 -3.77 21.93 9.67
C TRP A 313 -4.96 22.75 9.17
N SER A 314 -4.74 23.56 8.14
CA SER A 314 -5.80 24.41 7.59
C SER A 314 -6.83 23.61 6.79
N ALA A 315 -6.39 22.62 6.01
CA ALA A 315 -7.28 21.72 5.27
C ALA A 315 -8.20 20.90 6.19
N LEU A 316 -7.67 20.50 7.34
CA LEU A 316 -8.39 19.71 8.34
C LEU A 316 -9.11 20.54 9.40
N ASN A 317 -9.00 21.87 9.36
CA ASN A 317 -9.56 22.77 10.36
C ASN A 317 -9.18 22.38 11.81
N LEU A 318 -7.91 22.08 12.04
CA LEU A 318 -7.45 21.61 13.36
C LEU A 318 -7.43 22.74 14.39
N GLN A 319 -7.79 22.39 15.62
CA GLN A 319 -7.73 23.30 16.77
C GLN A 319 -6.27 23.42 17.21
N LYS A 320 -5.70 24.62 17.05
CA LYS A 320 -4.39 24.94 17.61
C LYS A 320 -4.55 25.14 19.11
N ASP A 321 -3.73 24.46 19.90
CA ASP A 321 -3.62 24.82 21.31
C ASP A 321 -3.00 26.22 21.41
N ASP A 322 -3.75 27.18 21.97
CA ASP A 322 -3.33 28.57 22.18
C ASP A 322 -2.14 28.70 23.17
N LEU A 323 -1.79 27.60 23.84
CA LEU A 323 -0.72 27.51 24.82
C LEU A 323 0.53 26.93 24.15
N GLU A 324 1.33 27.75 23.46
CA GLU A 324 2.79 27.57 23.28
C GLU A 324 3.37 28.57 22.26
N GLN A 325 3.32 29.87 22.57
CA GLN A 325 4.17 30.88 21.91
C GLN A 325 5.68 30.70 22.19
N GLY A 326 6.08 29.65 22.93
CA GLY A 326 7.42 29.49 23.49
C GLY A 326 8.20 28.23 23.10
N ILE A 327 7.61 27.25 22.40
CA ILE A 327 8.38 26.10 21.93
C ILE A 327 8.79 26.37 20.48
N ALA A 328 10.08 26.64 20.31
CA ALA A 328 10.74 26.54 19.02
C ALA A 328 10.74 25.06 18.60
N GLU A 329 9.58 24.55 18.19
CA GLU A 329 9.45 23.21 17.64
C GLU A 329 10.21 23.19 16.33
N GLN A 330 11.45 22.70 16.37
CA GLN A 330 12.19 22.43 15.16
C GLN A 330 11.55 21.18 14.55
N ILE A 331 10.83 21.40 13.45
CA ILE A 331 10.36 20.35 12.58
C ILE A 331 11.57 19.87 11.82
N PHE A 332 11.94 18.62 12.07
CA PHE A 332 12.97 17.94 11.31
C PHE A 332 12.29 17.04 10.30
N ASP A 333 12.48 17.44 9.06
CA ASP A 333 11.92 16.77 7.92
C ASP A 333 13.09 16.09 7.17
N ASP A 334 13.13 14.77 7.27
CA ASP A 334 14.23 13.96 6.75
C ASP A 334 13.97 13.62 5.27
N TYR A 335 14.54 14.42 4.35
CA TYR A 335 14.50 14.20 2.89
C TYR A 335 15.47 13.14 2.40
N GLU A 336 15.69 12.09 3.18
CA GLU A 336 16.26 10.90 2.62
C GLU A 336 15.12 10.00 2.16
N ILE A 337 14.74 10.17 0.89
CA ILE A 337 13.66 9.39 0.28
C ILE A 337 14.04 7.92 0.37
N THR A 338 13.16 7.08 0.90
CA THR A 338 13.28 5.62 0.90
C THR A 338 11.90 5.01 0.79
N ILE A 339 11.27 5.22 -0.36
CA ILE A 339 10.01 4.54 -0.67
C ILE A 339 10.37 3.11 -1.04
N HIS A 340 10.46 2.28 -0.03
CA HIS A 340 9.87 0.96 -0.16
C HIS A 340 8.36 1.18 -0.26
N SER A 341 7.67 0.40 -1.06
CA SER A 341 6.22 0.42 -1.10
C SER A 341 5.71 -0.19 0.21
N LEU A 342 5.99 0.45 1.35
CA LEU A 342 5.84 -0.12 2.69
C LEU A 342 4.44 -0.72 2.85
N THR A 343 3.40 -0.08 2.36
CA THR A 343 2.05 -0.65 2.38
C THR A 343 1.88 -1.92 1.54
N THR A 344 2.46 -2.02 0.33
CA THR A 344 2.41 -3.24 -0.50
C THR A 344 3.36 -4.34 0.00
N GLU A 345 4.59 -3.99 0.35
CA GLU A 345 5.59 -4.89 0.92
C GLU A 345 5.17 -5.39 2.30
N GLN A 346 4.67 -4.53 3.18
CA GLN A 346 4.12 -4.93 4.47
C GLN A 346 2.83 -5.71 4.29
N ARG A 347 1.94 -5.36 3.35
CA ARG A 347 0.79 -6.21 3.01
C ARG A 347 1.26 -7.61 2.60
N SER A 348 2.23 -7.69 1.69
CA SER A 348 2.83 -8.93 1.22
C SER A 348 3.52 -9.69 2.35
N ALA A 349 4.24 -8.99 3.24
CA ALA A 349 4.96 -9.53 4.37
C ALA A 349 4.02 -10.01 5.48
N LYS A 350 2.96 -9.27 5.83
CA LYS A 350 1.95 -9.68 6.82
C LYS A 350 1.18 -10.90 6.34
N LEU A 351 0.73 -10.89 5.09
CA LEU A 351 0.11 -12.07 4.48
C LEU A 351 1.11 -13.23 4.35
N GLY A 352 2.39 -12.94 4.07
CA GLY A 352 3.46 -13.93 4.04
C GLY A 352 3.76 -14.55 5.39
N GLN A 353 3.81 -13.74 6.45
CA GLN A 353 3.97 -14.18 7.82
C GLN A 353 2.80 -15.07 8.23
N LEU A 354 1.56 -14.64 7.96
CA LEU A 354 0.37 -15.45 8.23
C LEU A 354 0.39 -16.79 7.47
N ILE A 355 0.86 -16.82 6.22
CA ILE A 355 1.06 -18.07 5.48
C ILE A 355 2.15 -18.94 6.13
N SER A 356 3.28 -18.36 6.52
CA SER A 356 4.40 -19.08 7.14
C SER A 356 4.06 -19.62 8.53
N GLU A 357 3.20 -18.94 9.30
CA GLU A 357 2.72 -19.39 10.61
C GLU A 357 2.07 -20.78 10.55
N LEU A 358 1.38 -21.11 9.46
CA LEU A 358 0.79 -22.43 9.25
C LEU A 358 1.85 -23.56 9.28
N GLY A 359 3.06 -23.27 8.79
CA GLY A 359 4.19 -24.20 8.78
C GLY A 359 4.77 -24.48 10.16
N ASN A 360 4.55 -23.57 11.13
CA ASN A 360 4.99 -23.74 12.51
C ASN A 360 3.99 -24.53 13.36
N LEU A 361 2.77 -24.74 12.88
CA LEU A 361 1.74 -25.51 13.56
C LEU A 361 1.83 -26.99 13.15
N SER A 362 2.13 -27.85 14.13
CA SER A 362 2.17 -29.30 13.95
C SER A 362 0.78 -29.87 13.65
N LEU A 363 0.74 -31.00 12.94
CA LEU A 363 -0.50 -31.74 12.70
C LEU A 363 -0.93 -32.46 13.99
N GLY A 364 -2.23 -32.49 14.26
CA GLY A 364 -2.79 -33.19 15.41
C GLY A 364 -3.39 -32.26 16.47
N GLN A 365 -3.62 -32.82 17.66
CA GLN A 365 -4.34 -32.13 18.73
C GLN A 365 -3.52 -31.03 19.41
N ASP A 366 -2.19 -31.19 19.49
CA ASP A 366 -1.33 -30.29 20.26
C ASP A 366 -1.45 -28.84 19.80
N ASP A 367 -1.46 -28.61 18.47
CA ASP A 367 -1.62 -27.29 17.86
C ASP A 367 -3.03 -27.03 17.29
N ALA A 368 -4.05 -27.83 17.65
CA ALA A 368 -5.39 -27.69 17.11
C ALA A 368 -6.02 -26.31 17.42
N SER A 369 -5.86 -25.82 18.65
CA SER A 369 -6.29 -24.47 19.04
C SER A 369 -5.54 -23.36 18.29
N GLY A 370 -4.24 -23.56 18.05
CA GLY A 370 -3.44 -22.65 17.22
C GLY A 370 -3.94 -22.62 15.76
N PHE A 371 -4.31 -23.76 15.21
CA PHE A 371 -4.88 -23.88 13.88
C PHE A 371 -6.29 -23.27 13.76
N GLU A 372 -7.14 -23.40 14.78
CA GLU A 372 -8.43 -22.70 14.88
C GLU A 372 -8.23 -21.17 14.86
N GLY A 373 -7.31 -20.66 15.69
CA GLY A 373 -6.95 -19.25 15.74
C GLY A 373 -6.38 -18.73 14.41
N TRP A 374 -5.58 -19.55 13.73
CA TRP A 374 -5.10 -19.25 12.39
C TRP A 374 -6.25 -19.17 11.38
N CYS A 375 -7.13 -20.19 11.33
CA CYS A 375 -8.27 -20.23 10.41
C CYS A 375 -9.19 -19.02 10.59
N LYS A 376 -9.49 -18.63 11.83
CA LYS A 376 -10.31 -17.44 12.12
C LYS A 376 -9.73 -16.18 11.49
N ARG A 377 -8.43 -15.92 11.71
CA ARG A 377 -7.74 -14.75 11.14
C ARG A 377 -7.75 -14.79 9.61
N VAL A 378 -7.57 -15.96 9.01
CA VAL A 378 -7.65 -16.10 7.54
C VAL A 378 -9.05 -15.78 7.02
N ILE A 379 -10.10 -16.28 7.67
CA ILE A 379 -11.50 -16.02 7.28
C ILE A 379 -11.82 -14.53 7.42
N GLU A 380 -11.39 -13.89 8.51
CA GLU A 380 -11.55 -12.45 8.74
C GLU A 380 -10.92 -11.61 7.63
N ILE A 381 -9.74 -12.01 7.14
CA ILE A 381 -9.06 -11.32 6.04
C ILE A 381 -9.72 -11.63 4.68
N ALA A 382 -9.92 -12.91 4.40
CA ALA A 382 -10.34 -13.39 3.08
C ALA A 382 -11.76 -12.98 2.71
N PHE A 383 -12.63 -12.84 3.72
CA PHE A 383 -14.07 -12.61 3.54
C PHE A 383 -14.57 -11.41 4.36
N ALA A 384 -13.70 -10.43 4.60
CA ALA A 384 -14.02 -9.21 5.36
C ALA A 384 -15.24 -8.44 4.81
N LYS A 385 -15.53 -8.60 3.51
CA LYS A 385 -16.62 -7.88 2.84
C LYS A 385 -17.98 -8.54 3.06
N GLU A 386 -17.99 -9.87 3.17
CA GLU A 386 -19.20 -10.67 3.16
C GLU A 386 -19.55 -11.25 4.53
N LEU A 387 -18.55 -11.42 5.40
CA LEU A 387 -18.71 -12.01 6.73
C LEU A 387 -18.42 -10.98 7.82
N THR A 388 -19.30 -10.91 8.81
CA THR A 388 -19.14 -10.08 10.01
C THR A 388 -19.34 -10.91 11.27
N ASN A 389 -19.02 -10.36 12.45
CA ASN A 389 -19.15 -11.03 13.74
C ASN A 389 -18.53 -12.44 13.77
N ILE A 390 -17.27 -12.55 13.34
CA ILE A 390 -16.54 -13.82 13.26
C ILE A 390 -16.02 -14.17 14.66
N GLU A 391 -16.59 -15.20 15.28
CA GLU A 391 -16.32 -15.59 16.66
C GLU A 391 -15.74 -17.00 16.76
N LEU A 392 -14.72 -17.16 17.61
CA LEU A 392 -14.21 -18.46 18.03
C LEU A 392 -15.04 -18.99 19.20
N HIS A 393 -15.58 -20.19 19.04
CA HIS A 393 -16.40 -20.89 20.02
C HIS A 393 -17.49 -19.99 20.66
N PRO A 394 -18.46 -19.48 19.89
CA PRO A 394 -19.52 -18.61 20.43
C PRO A 394 -20.38 -19.32 21.48
N ASN A 395 -20.39 -20.66 21.49
CA ASN A 395 -21.16 -21.50 22.39
C ASN A 395 -20.27 -22.40 23.27
N LYS A 396 -19.21 -21.84 23.90
CA LYS A 396 -18.23 -22.59 24.72
C LYS A 396 -18.85 -23.53 25.75
N ASN A 397 -20.02 -23.19 26.29
CA ASN A 397 -20.68 -23.93 27.36
C ASN A 397 -21.68 -25.00 26.86
N ALA A 398 -21.90 -25.11 25.55
CA ALA A 398 -22.80 -26.10 24.97
C ALA A 398 -22.11 -27.44 24.74
N ALA A 399 -22.85 -28.55 24.88
CA ALA A 399 -22.34 -29.90 24.60
C ALA A 399 -21.85 -30.08 23.15
N GLN A 400 -22.39 -29.30 22.22
CA GLN A 400 -22.01 -29.25 20.81
C GLN A 400 -21.33 -27.92 20.50
N ARG A 401 -20.05 -27.81 20.86
CA ARG A 401 -19.24 -26.60 20.64
C ARG A 401 -18.91 -26.44 19.16
N ARG A 402 -19.17 -25.26 18.61
CA ARG A 402 -18.81 -24.88 17.24
C ARG A 402 -17.44 -24.23 17.25
N ASP A 403 -16.65 -24.41 16.20
CA ASP A 403 -15.29 -23.84 16.17
C ASP A 403 -15.32 -22.36 15.79
N ILE A 404 -15.81 -22.03 14.59
CA ILE A 404 -15.95 -20.64 14.15
C ILE A 404 -17.36 -20.40 13.60
N VAL A 405 -17.98 -19.29 14.01
CA VAL A 405 -19.27 -18.84 13.45
C VAL A 405 -19.14 -17.41 12.94
N ALA A 406 -19.74 -17.13 11.80
CA ALA A 406 -19.77 -15.83 11.18
C ALA A 406 -21.19 -15.47 10.71
N THR A 407 -21.53 -14.18 10.73
CA THR A 407 -22.77 -13.67 10.14
C THR A 407 -22.56 -13.36 8.67
N ASN A 408 -23.39 -13.95 7.80
CA ASN A 408 -23.33 -13.75 6.35
C ASN A 408 -24.14 -12.52 5.93
N GLN A 409 -23.43 -11.46 5.57
CA GLN A 409 -23.98 -10.21 5.03
C GLN A 409 -23.79 -10.10 3.50
N GLY A 410 -23.24 -11.12 2.84
CA GLY A 410 -22.97 -11.12 1.40
C GLY A 410 -24.19 -10.78 0.56
N ILE A 411 -24.09 -9.71 -0.23
CA ILE A 411 -25.16 -9.23 -1.13
C ILE A 411 -24.98 -9.64 -2.59
N ASN A 412 -23.77 -10.10 -2.95
CA ASN A 412 -23.38 -10.59 -4.27
C ASN A 412 -22.56 -11.90 -4.14
N GLY A 413 -22.24 -12.51 -5.28
CA GLY A 413 -21.26 -13.62 -5.35
C GLY A 413 -21.70 -14.90 -4.64
N PHE A 414 -20.71 -15.70 -4.24
CA PHE A 414 -20.92 -16.97 -3.55
C PHE A 414 -21.66 -16.80 -2.23
N TRP A 415 -21.31 -15.78 -1.44
CA TRP A 415 -21.92 -15.58 -0.11
C TRP A 415 -23.41 -15.25 -0.17
N LYS A 416 -23.85 -14.46 -1.15
CA LYS A 416 -25.28 -14.23 -1.42
C LYS A 416 -25.98 -15.52 -1.81
N ARG A 417 -25.39 -16.27 -2.74
CA ARG A 417 -25.91 -17.54 -3.24
C ARG A 417 -26.18 -18.51 -2.09
N ILE A 418 -25.23 -18.68 -1.16
CA ILE A 418 -25.46 -19.59 -0.02
C ILE A 418 -26.48 -19.06 0.99
N ARG A 419 -26.57 -17.73 1.14
CA ARG A 419 -27.57 -17.10 2.02
C ARG A 419 -28.98 -17.34 1.52
N GLU A 420 -29.18 -17.26 0.21
CA GLU A 420 -30.47 -17.37 -0.47
C GLU A 420 -30.84 -18.84 -0.72
N ASP A 421 -29.99 -19.60 -1.41
CA ASP A 421 -30.28 -20.97 -1.83
C ASP A 421 -30.30 -21.96 -0.66
N TYR A 422 -29.42 -21.75 0.34
CA TYR A 422 -29.24 -22.67 1.47
C TYR A 422 -29.72 -22.09 2.81
N SER A 423 -30.29 -20.87 2.80
CA SER A 423 -30.76 -20.17 4.02
C SER A 423 -29.69 -20.03 5.10
N THR A 424 -28.40 -20.00 4.72
CA THR A 424 -27.28 -19.92 5.67
C THR A 424 -26.99 -18.46 6.00
N ARG A 425 -27.67 -17.94 7.04
CA ARG A 425 -27.42 -16.58 7.60
C ARG A 425 -26.28 -16.57 8.61
N GLN A 426 -26.13 -17.64 9.37
CA GLN A 426 -25.01 -17.88 10.26
C GLN A 426 -24.17 -19.02 9.68
N VAL A 427 -22.94 -18.71 9.27
CA VAL A 427 -22.03 -19.67 8.64
C VAL A 427 -21.18 -20.33 9.70
N ILE A 428 -21.07 -21.66 9.64
CA ILE A 428 -20.22 -22.45 10.55
C ILE A 428 -19.01 -22.97 9.79
N PHE A 429 -17.84 -22.79 10.38
CA PHE A 429 -16.61 -23.46 9.97
C PHE A 429 -16.18 -24.38 11.12
N GLU A 430 -16.24 -25.68 10.89
CA GLU A 430 -15.67 -26.69 11.77
C GLU A 430 -14.22 -26.93 11.36
N VAL A 431 -13.29 -26.87 12.31
CA VAL A 431 -11.86 -26.88 12.04
C VAL A 431 -11.26 -28.18 12.54
N LYS A 432 -10.49 -28.86 11.67
CA LYS A 432 -9.80 -30.11 11.99
C LYS A 432 -8.34 -29.99 11.59
N ASN A 433 -7.43 -30.00 12.57
CA ASN A 433 -5.99 -29.96 12.34
C ASN A 433 -5.41 -31.32 11.91
N PHE A 434 -6.08 -31.98 10.96
CA PHE A 434 -5.74 -33.31 10.43
C PHE A 434 -5.83 -33.31 8.91
N GLU A 435 -5.04 -34.16 8.25
CA GLU A 435 -5.11 -34.32 6.79
C GLU A 435 -6.34 -35.13 6.35
N ILE A 436 -6.76 -36.11 7.15
CA ILE A 436 -7.86 -37.01 6.83
C ILE A 436 -9.06 -36.63 7.68
N ILE A 437 -10.21 -36.43 7.04
CA ILE A 437 -11.50 -36.26 7.72
C ILE A 437 -12.39 -37.49 7.45
N GLY A 438 -13.17 -37.88 8.44
CA GLY A 438 -14.07 -39.03 8.40
C GLY A 438 -15.54 -38.63 8.32
N VAL A 439 -16.41 -39.63 8.42
CA VAL A 439 -17.88 -39.43 8.42
C VAL A 439 -18.34 -38.69 9.69
N GLU A 440 -17.64 -38.85 10.81
CA GLU A 440 -18.01 -38.23 12.09
C GLU A 440 -17.99 -36.70 12.02
N GLU A 441 -17.01 -36.12 11.32
CA GLU A 441 -16.91 -34.68 11.12
C GLU A 441 -18.10 -34.14 10.31
N TYR A 442 -18.57 -34.90 9.31
CA TYR A 442 -19.77 -34.55 8.56
C TYR A 442 -21.04 -34.70 9.40
N ARG A 443 -21.13 -35.74 10.25
CA ARG A 443 -22.24 -35.90 11.22
C ARG A 443 -22.29 -34.76 12.22
N GLN A 444 -21.14 -34.37 12.74
CA GLN A 444 -21.00 -33.25 13.66
C GLN A 444 -21.48 -31.95 13.00
N MET A 445 -20.98 -31.64 11.80
CA MET A 445 -21.43 -30.48 11.03
C MET A 445 -22.94 -30.52 10.78
N ASN A 446 -23.48 -31.66 10.32
CA ASN A 446 -24.90 -31.82 10.06
C ASN A 446 -25.77 -31.51 11.29
N GLY A 447 -25.31 -31.91 12.48
CA GLY A 447 -25.98 -31.59 13.75
C GLY A 447 -26.14 -30.08 14.00
N TYR A 448 -25.27 -29.25 13.43
CA TYR A 448 -25.35 -27.81 13.56
C TYR A 448 -26.26 -27.13 12.54
N LEU A 449 -26.43 -27.72 11.36
CA LEU A 449 -27.13 -27.13 10.22
C LEU A 449 -28.64 -27.14 10.43
N SER A 450 -29.14 -26.15 11.18
CA SER A 450 -30.56 -25.94 11.43
C SER A 450 -30.88 -24.47 11.66
N LYS A 451 -32.14 -24.08 11.47
CA LYS A 451 -32.63 -22.71 11.71
C LYS A 451 -31.76 -21.66 10.99
N GLU A 452 -31.22 -20.68 11.72
CA GLU A 452 -30.36 -19.59 11.25
C GLU A 452 -29.07 -20.07 10.55
N TYR A 453 -28.59 -21.27 10.89
CA TYR A 453 -27.40 -21.88 10.29
C TYR A 453 -27.66 -22.53 8.93
N GLY A 454 -28.93 -22.64 8.52
CA GLY A 454 -29.33 -23.08 7.19
C GLY A 454 -28.98 -24.53 6.88
N LYS A 455 -28.62 -24.77 5.62
CA LYS A 455 -28.36 -26.10 5.04
C LYS A 455 -26.93 -26.29 4.56
N LEU A 456 -26.07 -25.28 4.72
CA LEU A 456 -24.69 -25.32 4.26
C LEU A 456 -23.71 -24.94 5.36
N GLY A 457 -22.64 -25.72 5.48
CA GLY A 457 -21.51 -25.44 6.40
C GLY A 457 -20.17 -25.92 5.83
N PHE A 458 -19.08 -25.54 6.50
CA PHE A 458 -17.73 -25.80 6.03
C PHE A 458 -16.91 -26.64 7.00
N ILE A 459 -16.14 -27.58 6.49
CA ILE A 459 -15.09 -28.27 7.24
C ILE A 459 -13.74 -27.78 6.71
N ILE A 460 -12.93 -27.19 7.58
CA ILE A 460 -11.56 -26.77 7.28
C ILE A 460 -10.61 -27.84 7.78
N CYS A 461 -9.75 -28.36 6.89
CA CYS A 461 -8.79 -29.40 7.23
C CYS A 461 -7.39 -29.13 6.65
N ARG A 462 -6.41 -29.97 7.03
CA ARG A 462 -5.03 -29.88 6.55
C ARG A 462 -4.75 -30.76 5.32
N ASP A 463 -5.80 -31.33 4.70
CA ASP A 463 -5.65 -32.14 3.49
C ASP A 463 -4.86 -31.39 2.42
N LYS A 464 -3.93 -32.10 1.77
CA LYS A 464 -3.13 -31.56 0.68
C LYS A 464 -3.95 -31.41 -0.60
N GLN A 465 -5.01 -32.22 -0.76
CA GLN A 465 -5.91 -32.20 -1.91
C GLN A 465 -7.15 -31.35 -1.62
N PRO A 466 -7.43 -30.30 -2.42
CA PRO A 466 -8.56 -29.40 -2.18
C PRO A 466 -9.94 -30.05 -2.43
N GLY A 467 -9.99 -31.16 -3.16
CA GLY A 467 -11.22 -31.86 -3.52
C GLY A 467 -11.55 -33.05 -2.61
N LEU A 468 -12.77 -33.58 -2.73
CA LEU A 468 -13.18 -34.80 -2.03
C LEU A 468 -12.48 -36.03 -2.61
N THR A 469 -11.92 -36.87 -1.73
CA THR A 469 -11.30 -38.13 -2.12
C THR A 469 -12.34 -39.24 -2.32
N LYS A 470 -12.07 -40.21 -3.22
CA LYS A 470 -12.97 -41.37 -3.39
C LYS A 470 -13.00 -42.20 -2.11
N GLY A 471 -14.16 -42.78 -1.82
CA GLY A 471 -14.39 -43.58 -0.61
C GLY A 471 -15.14 -42.76 0.42
N ARG A 472 -14.68 -42.81 1.69
CA ARG A 472 -15.46 -42.37 2.84
C ARG A 472 -15.91 -40.91 2.78
N GLU A 473 -15.06 -39.99 2.34
CA GLU A 473 -15.41 -38.55 2.27
C GLU A 473 -16.51 -38.28 1.23
N LEU A 474 -16.36 -38.83 0.03
CA LEU A 474 -17.34 -38.67 -1.04
C LEU A 474 -18.67 -39.35 -0.71
N GLU A 475 -18.62 -40.51 -0.07
CA GLU A 475 -19.81 -41.21 0.41
C GLU A 475 -20.53 -40.44 1.52
N ALA A 476 -19.78 -39.92 2.51
CA ALA A 476 -20.32 -39.06 3.56
C ALA A 476 -20.99 -37.81 2.98
N PHE A 477 -20.29 -37.10 2.08
CA PHE A 477 -20.85 -35.94 1.39
C PHE A 477 -22.17 -36.27 0.70
N ARG A 478 -22.22 -37.38 -0.06
CA ARG A 478 -23.44 -37.79 -0.78
C ARG A 478 -24.58 -38.16 0.16
N GLU A 479 -24.29 -38.82 1.28
CA GLU A 479 -25.28 -39.16 2.30
C GLU A 479 -26.01 -37.89 2.80
N PHE A 480 -25.26 -36.86 3.19
CA PHE A 480 -25.85 -35.61 3.69
C PHE A 480 -26.44 -34.75 2.57
N TYR A 481 -25.86 -34.77 1.37
CA TYR A 481 -26.43 -34.07 0.22
C TYR A 481 -27.83 -34.58 -0.14
N LEU A 482 -28.07 -35.89 -0.05
CA LEU A 482 -29.40 -36.47 -0.22
C LEU A 482 -30.39 -36.07 0.88
N GLN A 483 -29.90 -35.59 2.03
CA GLN A 483 -30.71 -35.03 3.11
C GLN A 483 -30.88 -33.49 2.99
N ASP A 484 -30.59 -32.93 1.81
CA ASP A 484 -30.67 -31.49 1.55
C ASP A 484 -29.70 -30.66 2.42
N LYS A 485 -28.50 -31.23 2.66
CA LYS A 485 -27.41 -30.60 3.42
C LYS A 485 -26.13 -30.58 2.60
N LEU A 486 -25.53 -29.41 2.45
CA LEU A 486 -24.30 -29.24 1.69
C LEU A 486 -23.14 -28.93 2.64
N ILE A 487 -22.23 -29.90 2.81
CA ILE A 487 -21.04 -29.73 3.63
C ILE A 487 -19.84 -29.61 2.70
N ILE A 488 -19.18 -28.45 2.71
CA ILE A 488 -18.06 -28.14 1.80
C ILE A 488 -16.75 -28.34 2.54
N LYS A 489 -15.84 -29.14 1.98
CA LYS A 489 -14.46 -29.25 2.46
C LYS A 489 -13.62 -28.09 1.90
N ILE A 490 -12.94 -27.37 2.79
CA ILE A 490 -11.92 -26.38 2.45
C ILE A 490 -10.59 -26.85 3.07
N THR A 491 -9.49 -26.72 2.34
CA THR A 491 -8.18 -27.06 2.87
C THR A 491 -7.39 -25.84 3.28
N ALA A 492 -6.48 -26.00 4.23
CA ALA A 492 -5.52 -24.98 4.61
C ALA A 492 -4.72 -24.48 3.39
N ASN A 493 -4.43 -25.36 2.42
CA ASN A 493 -3.80 -25.00 1.14
C ASN A 493 -4.68 -24.08 0.27
N SER A 494 -6.00 -24.27 0.30
CA SER A 494 -6.93 -23.37 -0.41
C SER A 494 -6.93 -21.99 0.24
N LEU A 495 -6.96 -21.94 1.57
CA LEU A 495 -6.89 -20.71 2.35
C LEU A 495 -5.55 -19.96 2.15
N THR A 496 -4.41 -20.65 2.15
CA THR A 496 -3.11 -20.03 1.84
C THR A 496 -3.02 -19.54 0.41
N SER A 497 -3.64 -20.24 -0.55
CA SER A 497 -3.74 -19.77 -1.94
C SER A 497 -4.53 -18.46 -2.04
N ILE A 498 -5.63 -18.34 -1.30
CA ILE A 498 -6.41 -17.09 -1.21
C ILE A 498 -5.55 -15.96 -0.64
N LEU A 499 -4.89 -16.17 0.51
CA LEU A 499 -4.00 -15.17 1.12
C LEU A 499 -2.85 -14.76 0.18
N SER A 500 -2.27 -15.72 -0.55
CA SER A 500 -1.20 -15.47 -1.50
C SER A 500 -1.66 -14.55 -2.64
N LYS A 501 -2.88 -14.74 -3.16
CA LYS A 501 -3.44 -13.86 -4.19
C LYS A 501 -3.82 -12.49 -3.65
N LEU A 502 -4.33 -12.41 -2.42
CA LEU A 502 -4.66 -11.14 -1.75
C LEU A 502 -3.45 -10.23 -1.52
N ARG A 503 -2.22 -10.72 -1.67
CA ARG A 503 -1.02 -9.87 -1.70
C ARG A 503 -1.09 -8.81 -2.79
N SER A 504 -1.72 -9.12 -3.92
CA SER A 504 -2.03 -8.12 -4.95
C SER A 504 -3.36 -7.42 -4.62
N PRO A 505 -3.39 -6.08 -4.50
CA PRO A 505 -4.63 -5.32 -4.25
C PRO A 505 -5.73 -5.56 -5.30
N THR A 506 -5.37 -5.92 -6.53
CA THR A 506 -6.31 -6.17 -7.63
C THR A 506 -7.08 -7.49 -7.49
N LYS A 507 -6.61 -8.44 -6.68
CA LYS A 507 -7.19 -9.78 -6.51
C LYS A 507 -8.09 -9.91 -5.28
N LYS A 508 -8.72 -8.81 -4.89
CA LYS A 508 -9.58 -8.67 -3.70
C LYS A 508 -10.75 -9.65 -3.61
N ASP A 509 -11.29 -10.11 -4.75
CA ASP A 509 -12.46 -11.01 -4.80
C ASP A 509 -12.09 -12.49 -5.02
N PHE A 510 -10.80 -12.83 -5.04
CA PHE A 510 -10.33 -14.19 -5.35
C PHE A 510 -10.84 -15.26 -4.37
N GLY A 511 -11.12 -14.89 -3.11
CA GLY A 511 -11.73 -15.80 -2.14
C GLY A 511 -13.13 -16.27 -2.57
N ASP A 512 -13.97 -15.34 -3.03
CA ASP A 512 -15.32 -15.63 -3.53
C ASP A 512 -15.27 -16.54 -4.76
N GLU A 513 -14.37 -16.25 -5.72
CA GLU A 513 -14.16 -17.08 -6.91
C GLU A 513 -13.77 -18.52 -6.57
N VAL A 514 -12.89 -18.72 -5.57
CA VAL A 514 -12.47 -20.06 -5.12
C VAL A 514 -13.65 -20.80 -4.50
N LEU A 515 -14.45 -20.15 -3.65
CA LEU A 515 -15.60 -20.78 -3.00
C LEU A 515 -16.74 -21.10 -3.99
N ASP A 516 -17.02 -20.23 -4.95
CA ASP A 516 -18.04 -20.48 -5.97
C ASP A 516 -17.67 -21.69 -6.84
N LYS A 517 -16.39 -21.79 -7.22
CA LYS A 517 -15.88 -22.97 -7.93
C LYS A 517 -15.98 -24.24 -7.09
N LEU A 518 -15.66 -24.18 -5.80
CA LEU A 518 -15.80 -25.32 -4.89
C LEU A 518 -17.27 -25.75 -4.76
N LEU A 519 -18.20 -24.81 -4.64
CA LEU A 519 -19.63 -25.06 -4.60
C LEU A 519 -20.11 -25.79 -5.85
N ASP A 520 -19.75 -25.28 -7.02
CA ASP A 520 -20.09 -25.87 -8.30
C ASP A 520 -19.49 -27.28 -8.46
N ASP A 521 -18.26 -27.50 -7.98
CA ASP A 521 -17.63 -28.83 -7.99
C ASP A 521 -18.37 -29.81 -7.05
N HIS A 522 -18.80 -29.37 -5.87
CA HIS A 522 -19.60 -30.21 -4.96
C HIS A 522 -20.97 -30.58 -5.56
N ILE A 523 -21.66 -29.61 -6.17
CA ILE A 523 -22.98 -29.82 -6.76
C ILE A 523 -22.91 -30.63 -8.05
N ARG A 524 -21.97 -30.35 -8.96
CA ARG A 524 -21.97 -30.96 -10.31
C ARG A 524 -21.15 -32.24 -10.39
N LEU A 525 -20.05 -32.33 -9.63
CA LEU A 525 -19.13 -33.47 -9.70
C LEU A 525 -19.40 -34.45 -8.57
N TYR A 526 -19.28 -34.01 -7.32
CA TYR A 526 -19.30 -34.90 -6.16
C TYR A 526 -20.69 -35.50 -5.89
N SER A 527 -21.77 -34.76 -6.13
CA SER A 527 -23.14 -35.30 -5.99
C SER A 527 -23.40 -36.53 -6.86
N THR A 528 -22.75 -36.60 -8.03
CA THR A 528 -22.86 -37.71 -8.99
C THR A 528 -21.90 -38.88 -8.71
N GLY A 529 -21.12 -38.81 -7.62
CA GLY A 529 -20.15 -39.84 -7.25
C GLY A 529 -18.84 -39.80 -8.05
N GLN A 530 -18.58 -38.73 -8.79
CA GLN A 530 -17.30 -38.51 -9.47
C GLN A 530 -16.35 -37.74 -8.56
N SER A 531 -15.07 -38.10 -8.51
CA SER A 531 -14.06 -37.40 -7.69
C SER A 531 -13.00 -36.65 -8.52
N THR A 532 -13.01 -36.81 -9.84
CA THR A 532 -12.07 -36.19 -10.77
C THR A 532 -12.81 -35.60 -11.96
N LYS A 533 -12.47 -34.37 -12.36
CA LYS A 533 -12.98 -33.78 -13.60
C LYS A 533 -12.49 -34.64 -14.77
N LYS A 534 -13.40 -35.13 -15.61
CA LYS A 534 -13.02 -35.80 -16.87
C LYS A 534 -12.11 -34.84 -17.65
N SER A 535 -10.86 -35.25 -17.88
CA SER A 535 -9.98 -34.58 -18.84
C SER A 535 -10.71 -34.51 -20.18
N THR A 536 -11.08 -33.30 -20.61
CA THR A 536 -11.34 -33.06 -22.02
C THR A 536 -10.00 -33.19 -22.73
N ASN A 537 -9.70 -34.40 -23.21
CA ASN A 537 -8.62 -34.64 -24.16
C ASN A 537 -8.86 -33.71 -25.36
N ARG A 538 -8.13 -32.59 -25.41
CA ARG A 538 -7.86 -31.89 -26.67
C ARG A 538 -7.18 -32.91 -27.56
N ARG A 539 -7.95 -33.50 -28.49
CA ARG A 539 -7.41 -34.24 -29.63
C ARG A 539 -6.41 -33.30 -30.31
N LYS A 540 -5.11 -33.56 -30.11
CA LYS A 540 -4.09 -33.08 -31.04
C LYS A 540 -4.49 -33.63 -32.41
N LYS A 541 -4.92 -32.75 -33.31
CA LYS A 541 -4.95 -33.08 -34.73
C LYS A 541 -3.50 -33.37 -35.14
N ILE A 542 -3.31 -34.58 -35.66
CA ILE A 542 -2.10 -35.03 -36.35
C ILE A 542 -1.93 -34.18 -37.61
#